data_AF-A0A3M2YUF2-F1
#
_entry.id   AF-A0A3M2YUF2-F1
#
_cell.length_a   1.000
_cell.length_b   1.000
_cell.length_c   1.000
_cell.angle_alpha   90.00
_cell.angle_beta   90.00
_cell.angle_gamma   90.00
#
_symmetry.space_group_name_H-M   'P 1'
#
loop_
_entity.id
_entity.type
_entity.pdbx_description
1 polymer ?
#
loop_
_entity_poly.entity_id
_entity_poly.type
_entity_poly.pdbx_seq_one_letter_code
_entity_poly.pdbx_strand_id
1 'polypeptide(L)'
;MNQRLETIALQGIPNYFGVQRFGYQGGNLGEARDYAGRKALPEQRAVRSRLLSTARSYLFNRVLAARVADGSWQKAQVGDLLAFTDSRSFFPADVDECSDPRLAILDLHPTGPQWGEGPSPAGGAT
;
A
#
# COMPACT_ATOMS: atom_id res chain seq x y z
N MET A 1 26.81 -8.38 6.24
CA MET A 1 26.18 -7.04 6.18
C MET A 1 26.01 -6.61 4.72
N ASN A 2 27.06 -6.67 3.90
CA ASN A 2 27.06 -6.23 2.48
C ASN A 2 25.99 -6.92 1.61
N GLN A 3 25.82 -8.25 1.71
CA GLN A 3 24.82 -8.99 0.92
C GLN A 3 23.38 -8.44 1.02
N ARG A 4 22.96 -8.02 2.23
CA ARG A 4 21.61 -7.46 2.45
C ARG A 4 21.47 -6.08 1.83
N LEU A 5 22.51 -5.25 1.93
CA LEU A 5 22.53 -3.92 1.33
C LEU A 5 22.56 -4.01 -0.19
N GLU A 6 23.31 -4.94 -0.76
CA GLU A 6 23.32 -5.23 -2.20
C GLU A 6 21.94 -5.70 -2.68
N THR A 7 21.28 -6.59 -1.92
CA THR A 7 19.92 -7.04 -2.24
C THR A 7 18.94 -5.87 -2.21
N ILE A 8 19.01 -5.01 -1.19
CA ILE A 8 18.16 -3.81 -1.10
C ILE A 8 18.43 -2.86 -2.26
N ALA A 9 19.69 -2.66 -2.65
CA ALA A 9 20.04 -1.79 -3.77
C ALA A 9 19.47 -2.32 -5.10
N LEU A 10 19.43 -3.65 -5.28
CA LEU A 10 18.96 -4.28 -6.51
C LEU A 10 17.43 -4.46 -6.56
N GLN A 11 16.80 -4.76 -5.44
CA GLN A 11 15.39 -5.18 -5.39
C GLN A 11 14.48 -4.20 -4.66
N GLY A 12 15.04 -3.22 -3.95
CA GLY A 12 14.29 -2.33 -3.08
C GLY A 12 13.82 -3.01 -1.79
N ILE A 13 12.78 -2.44 -1.19
CA ILE A 13 12.13 -2.97 0.01
C ILE A 13 10.60 -2.82 -0.08
N PRO A 14 9.82 -3.69 0.58
CA PRO A 14 8.39 -3.48 0.76
C PRO A 14 8.11 -2.17 1.51
N ASN A 15 7.29 -1.30 0.93
CA ASN A 15 7.03 0.05 1.45
C ASN A 15 5.98 0.10 2.57
N TYR A 16 6.23 -0.58 3.70
CA TYR A 16 5.29 -0.57 4.83
C TYR A 16 5.16 0.79 5.51
N PHE A 17 3.95 1.13 5.95
CA PHE A 17 3.77 2.16 6.98
C PHE A 17 4.32 1.66 8.31
N GLY A 18 5.27 2.42 8.88
CA GLY A 18 5.90 2.08 10.15
C GLY A 18 4.97 2.22 11.36
N VAL A 19 5.37 1.61 12.48
CA VAL A 19 4.60 1.52 13.73
C VAL A 19 4.11 2.88 14.26
N GLN A 20 4.87 3.95 14.02
CA GLN A 20 4.53 5.32 14.41
C GLN A 20 3.21 5.80 13.80
N ARG A 21 2.80 5.26 12.64
CA ARG A 21 1.54 5.61 11.96
C ARG A 21 0.31 5.15 12.74
N PHE A 22 0.47 4.17 13.63
CA PHE A 22 -0.61 3.54 14.40
C PHE A 22 -0.72 4.10 15.82
N GLY A 23 0.06 5.13 16.18
CA GLY A 23 0.04 5.76 17.49
C GLY A 23 0.81 4.97 18.56
N TYR A 24 0.89 5.54 19.78
CA TYR A 24 1.56 4.87 20.90
C TYR A 24 0.89 3.52 21.18
N GLN A 25 1.68 2.44 21.16
CA GLN A 25 1.22 1.05 21.33
C GLN A 25 0.06 0.64 20.41
N GLY A 26 -0.10 1.29 19.24
CA GLY A 26 -1.19 0.96 18.32
C GLY A 26 -2.57 1.51 18.71
N GLY A 27 -2.64 2.44 19.67
CA GLY A 27 -3.92 2.99 20.18
C GLY A 27 -4.84 3.55 19.09
N ASN A 28 -4.29 4.21 18.06
CA ASN A 28 -5.10 4.76 16.97
C ASN A 28 -5.76 3.65 16.13
N LEU A 29 -5.14 2.47 16.03
CA LEU A 29 -5.70 1.36 15.27
C LEU A 29 -6.89 0.73 15.98
N GLY A 30 -6.80 0.59 17.31
CA GLY A 30 -7.92 0.14 18.14
C GLY A 30 -9.12 1.09 18.01
N GLU A 31 -8.87 2.39 18.16
CA GLU A 31 -9.92 3.41 18.03
C GLU A 31 -10.53 3.44 16.62
N ALA A 32 -9.71 3.34 15.57
CA ALA A 32 -10.20 3.28 14.19
C ALA A 32 -11.10 2.05 13.96
N ARG A 33 -10.73 0.89 14.51
CA ARG A 33 -11.54 -0.34 14.45
C ARG A 33 -12.86 -0.19 15.19
N ASP A 34 -12.85 0.44 16.35
CA ASP A 34 -14.06 0.67 17.16
C ASP A 34 -15.07 1.57 16.43
N TYR A 35 -14.61 2.69 15.85
CA TYR A 35 -15.46 3.57 15.05
C TYR A 35 -16.03 2.87 13.82
N ALA A 36 -15.20 2.07 13.12
CA ALA A 36 -15.65 1.27 11.98
C ALA A 36 -16.74 0.27 12.37
N GLY A 37 -16.59 -0.43 13.50
CA GLY A 37 -17.59 -1.37 14.01
C GLY A 37 -18.93 -0.71 14.35
N ARG A 38 -18.90 0.55 14.80
CA ARG A 38 -20.10 1.36 15.08
C ARG A 38 -20.69 2.05 13.84
N LYS A 39 -20.04 1.94 12.67
CA LYS A 39 -20.39 2.68 11.45
C LYS A 39 -20.46 4.20 11.68
N ALA A 40 -19.55 4.72 12.50
CA ALA A 40 -19.50 6.12 12.88
C ALA A 40 -18.12 6.73 12.60
N LEU A 41 -18.03 8.05 12.62
CA LEU A 41 -16.77 8.79 12.54
C LEU A 41 -16.69 9.81 13.68
N PRO A 42 -15.49 10.14 14.18
CA PRO A 42 -15.34 11.21 15.16
C PRO A 42 -15.85 12.56 14.62
N GLU A 43 -16.52 13.34 15.45
CA GLU A 43 -16.96 14.69 15.11
C GLU A 43 -15.76 15.64 14.94
N GLN A 44 -14.75 15.48 15.80
CA GLN A 44 -13.53 16.28 15.72
C GLN A 44 -12.74 15.93 14.46
N ARG A 45 -12.66 16.88 13.52
CA ARG A 45 -12.00 16.74 12.22
C ARG A 45 -10.57 16.18 12.32
N ALA A 46 -9.79 16.64 13.29
CA ALA A 46 -8.41 16.19 13.49
C ALA A 46 -8.34 14.70 13.89
N VAL A 47 -9.23 14.27 14.78
CA VAL A 47 -9.33 12.87 15.21
C VAL A 47 -9.80 12.01 14.04
N ARG A 48 -10.85 12.43 13.33
CA ARG A 48 -11.35 11.74 12.13
C ARG A 48 -10.25 11.55 11.09
N SER A 49 -9.52 12.61 10.75
CA SER A 49 -8.40 12.55 9.79
C SER A 49 -7.34 11.53 10.21
N ARG A 50 -6.96 11.54 11.49
CA ARG A 50 -5.98 10.61 12.06
C ARG A 50 -6.45 9.16 11.96
N LEU A 51 -7.67 8.86 12.43
CA LEU A 51 -8.21 7.51 12.41
C LEU A 51 -8.38 6.97 10.98
N LEU A 52 -8.86 7.80 10.05
CA LEU A 52 -8.93 7.41 8.63
C LEU A 52 -7.54 7.16 8.04
N SER A 53 -6.54 7.98 8.36
CA SER A 53 -5.16 7.72 7.93
C SER A 53 -4.64 6.39 8.50
N THR A 54 -4.90 6.11 9.78
CA THR A 54 -4.49 4.85 10.42
C THR A 54 -5.18 3.64 9.79
N ALA A 55 -6.50 3.70 9.57
CA ALA A 55 -7.25 2.61 8.95
C ALA A 55 -6.76 2.27 7.55
N ARG A 56 -6.55 3.28 6.69
CA ARG A 56 -6.06 3.08 5.32
C ARG A 56 -4.63 2.54 5.28
N SER A 57 -3.77 3.06 6.15
CA SER A 57 -2.38 2.56 6.29
C SER A 57 -2.35 1.10 6.75
N TYR A 58 -3.29 0.70 7.62
CA TYR A 58 -3.42 -0.69 8.06
C TYR A 58 -3.84 -1.60 6.91
N LEU A 59 -4.86 -1.22 6.14
CA LEU A 59 -5.31 -1.99 4.97
C LEU A 59 -4.22 -2.11 3.92
N PHE A 60 -3.50 -1.02 3.63
CA PHE A 60 -2.33 -1.04 2.75
C PHE A 60 -1.29 -2.06 3.23
N ASN A 61 -0.88 -1.98 4.51
CA ASN A 61 0.09 -2.91 5.09
C ASN A 61 -0.40 -4.36 5.03
N ARG A 62 -1.70 -4.62 5.18
CA ARG A 62 -2.29 -5.97 5.08
C ARG A 62 -2.18 -6.54 3.67
N VAL A 63 -2.47 -5.75 2.64
CA VAL A 63 -2.33 -6.17 1.24
C VAL A 63 -0.86 -6.37 0.88
N LEU A 64 0.01 -5.44 1.27
CA LEU A 64 1.45 -5.58 1.07
C LEU A 64 2.00 -6.83 1.78
N ALA A 65 1.54 -7.12 3.00
CA ALA A 65 1.94 -8.33 3.72
C ALA A 65 1.54 -9.63 3.01
N ALA A 66 0.35 -9.67 2.39
CA ALA A 66 -0.05 -10.81 1.57
C ALA A 66 0.92 -10.99 0.38
N ARG A 67 1.23 -9.91 -0.34
CA ARG A 67 2.16 -9.94 -1.47
C ARG A 67 3.62 -10.23 -1.09
N VAL A 68 4.03 -9.88 0.12
CA VAL A 68 5.36 -10.25 0.62
C VAL A 68 5.38 -11.75 0.94
N ALA A 69 4.31 -12.28 1.54
CA ALA A 69 4.21 -13.69 1.89
C ALA A 69 4.17 -14.61 0.66
N ASP A 70 3.56 -14.18 -0.45
CA ASP A 70 3.52 -14.94 -1.71
C ASP A 70 4.69 -14.63 -2.67
N GLY A 71 5.56 -13.67 -2.34
CA GLY A 71 6.71 -13.27 -3.15
C GLY A 71 6.37 -12.44 -4.39
N SER A 72 5.19 -11.82 -4.46
CA SER A 72 4.73 -11.00 -5.57
C SER A 72 4.83 -9.48 -5.35
N TRP A 73 5.28 -9.01 -4.18
CA TRP A 73 5.23 -7.58 -3.82
C TRP A 73 5.89 -6.61 -4.80
N GLN A 74 6.92 -7.05 -5.51
CA GLN A 74 7.66 -6.28 -6.53
C GLN A 74 7.27 -6.64 -7.98
N LYS A 75 6.28 -7.53 -8.16
CA LYS A 75 5.83 -8.01 -9.48
C LYS A 75 4.52 -7.34 -9.83
N ALA A 76 4.45 -6.74 -11.02
CA ALA A 76 3.20 -6.28 -11.58
C ALA A 76 2.31 -7.49 -11.96
N GLN A 77 1.02 -7.37 -11.67
CA GLN A 77 -0.02 -8.33 -12.05
C GLN A 77 -1.09 -7.62 -12.87
N VAL A 78 -1.77 -8.34 -13.77
CA VAL A 78 -2.86 -7.77 -14.57
C VAL A 78 -3.94 -7.23 -13.63
N GLY A 79 -4.33 -5.96 -13.85
CA GLY A 79 -5.27 -5.23 -12.99
C GLY A 79 -4.61 -4.37 -11.91
N ASP A 80 -3.31 -4.53 -11.66
CA ASP A 80 -2.56 -3.61 -10.80
C ASP A 80 -2.62 -2.19 -11.33
N LEU A 81 -2.48 -1.23 -10.41
CA LEU A 81 -2.18 0.14 -10.79
C LEU A 81 -0.68 0.34 -10.66
N LEU A 82 -0.02 0.74 -11.74
CA LEU A 82 1.40 1.03 -11.78
C LEU A 82 1.64 2.53 -11.67
N ALA A 83 2.72 2.92 -11.00
CA ALA A 83 3.16 4.30 -10.87
C ALA A 83 4.68 4.41 -11.07
N PHE A 84 5.10 5.51 -11.71
CA PHE A 84 6.51 5.87 -11.80
C PHE A 84 7.02 6.44 -10.47
N THR A 85 8.31 6.25 -10.18
CA THR A 85 8.94 6.65 -8.90
C THR A 85 8.61 8.08 -8.46
N ASP A 86 8.65 9.04 -9.39
CA ASP A 86 8.43 10.47 -9.09
C ASP A 86 7.06 10.99 -9.59
N SER A 87 6.12 10.09 -9.87
CA SER A 87 4.79 10.44 -10.38
C SER A 87 3.71 10.28 -9.33
N ARG A 88 2.71 11.17 -9.40
CA ARG A 88 1.43 11.00 -8.68
C ARG A 88 0.35 10.32 -9.53
N SER A 89 0.62 10.13 -10.81
CA SER A 89 -0.28 9.45 -11.74
C SER A 89 -0.05 7.95 -11.69
N PHE A 90 -1.14 7.22 -11.86
CA PHE A 90 -1.14 5.77 -11.97
C PHE A 90 -1.96 5.33 -13.18
N PHE A 91 -1.70 4.14 -13.68
CA PHE A 91 -2.40 3.54 -14.82
C PHE A 91 -2.55 2.03 -14.60
N PRO A 92 -3.60 1.40 -15.16
CA PRO A 92 -3.80 -0.04 -15.03
C PRO A 92 -2.74 -0.82 -15.82
N ALA A 93 -2.29 -1.94 -15.24
CA ALA A 93 -1.45 -2.92 -15.90
C ALA A 93 -2.31 -3.93 -16.68
N ASP A 94 -2.03 -4.10 -17.96
CA ASP A 94 -2.41 -5.30 -18.71
C ASP A 94 -1.20 -6.24 -18.84
N VAL A 95 -1.31 -7.26 -19.69
CA VAL A 95 -0.27 -8.28 -19.92
C VAL A 95 1.07 -7.66 -20.32
N ASP A 96 1.04 -6.62 -21.17
CA ASP A 96 2.25 -5.97 -21.68
C ASP A 96 2.96 -5.19 -20.57
N GLU A 97 2.21 -4.41 -19.77
CA GLU A 97 2.76 -3.65 -18.64
C GLU A 97 3.34 -4.56 -17.55
N CYS A 98 2.82 -5.78 -17.39
CA CYS A 98 3.36 -6.75 -16.43
C CYS A 98 4.79 -7.18 -16.75
N SER A 99 5.24 -6.98 -17.99
CA SER A 99 6.59 -7.32 -18.47
C SER A 99 7.46 -6.08 -18.73
N ASP A 100 7.03 -4.89 -18.30
CA ASP A 100 7.75 -3.65 -18.56
C ASP A 100 9.15 -3.68 -17.92
N PRO A 101 10.24 -3.45 -18.69
CA PRO A 101 11.60 -3.50 -18.17
C PRO A 101 11.88 -2.47 -17.07
N ARG A 102 11.07 -1.41 -16.95
CA ARG A 102 11.19 -0.38 -15.90
C ARG A 102 10.86 -0.90 -14.51
N LEU A 103 10.13 -2.01 -14.41
CA LEU A 103 9.90 -2.72 -13.14
C LEU A 103 11.23 -3.24 -12.56
N ALA A 104 12.08 -3.83 -13.41
CA ALA A 104 13.33 -4.44 -12.98
C ALA A 104 14.40 -3.43 -12.55
N ILE A 105 14.34 -2.20 -13.06
CA ILE A 105 15.25 -1.11 -12.72
C ILE A 105 14.67 -0.13 -11.68
N LEU A 106 13.55 -0.48 -11.05
CA LEU A 106 12.90 0.28 -9.97
C LEU A 106 12.43 1.70 -10.40
N ASP A 107 12.03 1.87 -11.67
CA ASP A 107 11.47 3.12 -12.20
C ASP A 107 9.93 3.06 -12.32
N LEU A 108 9.37 1.85 -12.39
CA LEU A 108 7.93 1.58 -12.40
C LEU A 108 7.60 0.61 -11.27
N HIS A 109 6.47 0.82 -10.58
CA HIS A 109 6.13 0.05 -9.37
C HIS A 109 4.65 -0.33 -9.33
N PRO A 110 4.31 -1.58 -8.94
CA PRO A 110 2.95 -1.90 -8.52
C PRO A 110 2.60 -1.12 -7.24
N THR A 111 1.38 -0.58 -7.20
CA THR A 111 0.90 0.19 -6.05
C THR A 111 0.03 -0.67 -5.12
N GLY A 112 -0.31 -0.13 -3.95
CA GLY A 112 -1.23 -0.76 -3.01
C GLY A 112 -2.40 0.14 -2.65
N PRO A 113 -3.51 -0.43 -2.13
CA PRO A 113 -4.73 0.33 -1.93
C PRO A 113 -4.61 1.30 -0.76
N GLN A 114 -4.96 2.56 -1.02
CA GLN A 114 -5.25 3.57 0.00
C GLN A 114 -6.75 3.87 -0.05
N TRP A 115 -7.54 2.99 0.58
CA TRP A 115 -9.00 2.97 0.47
C TRP A 115 -9.64 4.35 0.68
N GLY A 116 -10.63 4.71 -0.12
CA GLY A 116 -11.39 5.95 0.02
C GLY A 116 -12.83 5.76 -0.45
N GLU A 117 -13.61 6.83 -0.39
CA GLU A 117 -14.94 6.82 -1.00
C GLU A 117 -14.83 6.69 -2.53
N GLY A 118 -15.72 5.88 -3.11
CA GLY A 118 -15.77 5.61 -4.54
C GLY A 118 -15.32 4.20 -4.93
N PRO A 119 -15.52 3.83 -6.21
CA PRO A 119 -15.05 2.55 -6.73
C PRO A 119 -13.51 2.49 -6.76
N SER A 120 -12.96 1.28 -6.63
CA SER A 120 -11.54 1.04 -6.86
C SER A 120 -11.22 1.20 -8.34
N PRO A 121 -10.17 1.97 -8.71
CA PRO A 121 -9.67 2.00 -10.09
C PRO A 121 -8.81 0.77 -10.43
N ALA A 122 -8.36 0.00 -9.43
CA ALA A 122 -7.65 -1.26 -9.65
C ALA A 122 -8.63 -2.36 -10.09
N GLY A 123 -8.18 -3.22 -11.00
CA GLY A 123 -8.89 -4.42 -11.47
C GLY A 123 -8.17 -5.70 -11.05
N GLY A 124 -8.65 -6.85 -11.53
CA GLY A 124 -8.04 -8.16 -11.26
C GLY A 124 -8.80 -9.01 -10.23
N ALA A 125 -8.49 -10.31 -10.20
CA ALA A 125 -9.13 -11.25 -9.29
C ALA A 125 -8.61 -11.09 -7.86
N THR A 126 -9.53 -11.14 -6.88
CA THR A 126 -9.23 -11.21 -5.44
C THR A 126 -8.77 -12.59 -5.02
#